data_AF-A0A9E5J2P2-F1
#
_entry.id   AF-A0A9E5J2P2-F1
#
_cell.length_a   1.000
_cell.length_b   1.000
_cell.length_c   1.000
_cell.angle_alpha   90.00
_cell.angle_beta   90.00
_cell.angle_gamma   90.00
#
_symmetry.space_group_name_H-M   'P 1'
#
loop_
_entity.id
_entity.type
_entity.pdbx_description
1 polymer ?
#
loop_
_entity_poly.entity_id
_entity_poly.type
_entity_poly.pdbx_seq_one_letter_code
_entity_poly.pdbx_strand_id
1 'polypeptide(L)'
;MRVFFRKINVVGALLSAIKFFARKNKDRTFRQKVYALLHATPYSGPLHRYIDQLIIGSVLVSVVCIVLETVPAIHALFKYEFEVLEIATFSLFTVEYLARAYASCESPQYSDPVKGRLKYLVSIPALIDLVSILPYFLGLWLNQFMDTR
;
A
#
# COMPACT_ATOMS: atom_id res chain seq x y z
N MET A 1 -24.01 -28.09 7.76
CA MET A 1 -24.57 -26.78 8.16
C MET A 1 -23.83 -26.07 9.32
N ARG A 2 -23.00 -26.75 10.15
CA ARG A 2 -22.22 -26.13 11.25
C ARG A 2 -20.92 -25.40 10.86
N VAL A 3 -20.45 -25.54 9.61
CA VAL A 3 -19.22 -24.89 9.11
C VAL A 3 -19.47 -23.46 8.61
N PHE A 4 -20.73 -23.11 8.32
CA PHE A 4 -21.10 -21.83 7.71
C PHE A 4 -21.08 -20.65 8.70
N PHE A 5 -21.34 -20.90 9.99
CA PHE A 5 -21.43 -19.87 11.03
C PHE A 5 -20.09 -19.43 11.65
N ARG A 6 -18.94 -19.99 11.23
CA ARG A 6 -17.62 -19.50 11.69
C ARG A 6 -17.17 -18.23 10.94
N LYS A 7 -17.93 -17.80 9.92
CA LYS A 7 -17.62 -16.66 9.05
C LYS A 7 -18.49 -15.48 9.46
N ILE A 8 -17.85 -14.41 9.94
CA ILE A 8 -18.23 -12.97 9.91
C ILE A 8 -17.48 -12.17 10.98
N ASN A 9 -16.76 -12.81 11.92
CA ASN A 9 -15.98 -12.06 12.90
C ASN A 9 -14.63 -11.53 12.32
N VAL A 10 -14.69 -10.80 11.20
CA VAL A 10 -13.54 -10.16 10.53
C VAL A 10 -12.81 -9.24 11.49
N VAL A 11 -13.57 -8.47 12.27
CA VAL A 11 -13.04 -7.61 13.35
C VAL A 11 -12.28 -8.44 14.38
N GLY A 12 -12.86 -9.53 14.87
CA GLY A 12 -12.18 -10.43 15.81
C GLY A 12 -10.90 -11.07 15.23
N ALA A 13 -10.94 -11.45 13.95
CA ALA A 13 -9.79 -12.01 13.25
C ALA A 13 -8.66 -10.98 13.06
N LEU A 14 -9.01 -9.74 12.73
CA LEU A 14 -8.07 -8.62 12.61
C LEU A 14 -7.46 -8.27 13.97
N LEU A 15 -8.28 -8.17 15.02
CA LEU A 15 -7.79 -7.93 16.39
C LEU A 15 -6.84 -9.04 16.85
N SER A 16 -7.16 -10.30 16.53
CA SER A 16 -6.27 -11.43 16.81
C SER A 16 -4.96 -11.32 16.03
N ALA A 17 -5.01 -10.89 14.77
CA ALA A 17 -3.81 -10.68 13.95
C ALA A 17 -2.93 -9.56 14.48
N ILE A 18 -3.52 -8.43 14.89
CA ILE A 18 -2.82 -7.30 15.50
C ILE A 18 -2.17 -7.73 16.82
N LYS A 19 -2.90 -8.40 17.71
CA LYS A 19 -2.35 -8.89 18.98
C LYS A 19 -1.21 -9.89 18.77
N PHE A 20 -1.35 -10.79 17.79
CA PHE A 20 -0.30 -11.73 17.42
C PHE A 20 0.97 -10.99 16.96
N PHE A 21 0.81 -10.02 16.04
CA PHE A 21 1.91 -9.24 15.53
C PHE A 21 2.61 -8.43 16.63
N ALA A 22 1.83 -7.74 17.47
CA ALA A 22 2.35 -6.94 18.58
C ALA A 22 3.14 -7.79 19.57
N ARG A 23 2.63 -8.98 19.92
CA ARG A 23 3.32 -9.91 20.83
C ARG A 23 4.63 -10.42 20.23
N LYS A 24 4.61 -10.83 18.95
CA LYS A 24 5.76 -11.45 18.28
C LYS A 24 6.88 -10.46 17.93
N ASN A 25 6.55 -9.19 17.81
CA ASN A 25 7.50 -8.13 17.45
C ASN A 25 7.82 -7.18 18.63
N LYS A 26 7.48 -7.52 19.88
CA LYS A 26 7.65 -6.63 21.04
C LYS A 26 9.07 -6.07 21.14
N ASP A 27 10.06 -6.93 21.01
CA ASP A 27 11.49 -6.62 21.21
C ASP A 27 12.22 -6.20 19.92
N ARG A 28 11.49 -6.06 18.80
CA ARG A 28 12.07 -5.68 17.51
C ARG A 28 12.10 -4.16 17.33
N THR A 29 13.07 -3.69 16.55
CA THR A 29 13.16 -2.27 16.18
C THR A 29 11.97 -1.84 15.32
N PHE A 30 11.72 -0.54 15.23
CA PHE A 30 10.65 -0.01 14.36
C PHE A 30 10.82 -0.46 12.90
N ARG A 31 12.04 -0.38 12.37
CA ARG A 31 12.37 -0.83 11.00
C ARG A 31 12.06 -2.31 10.78
N GLN A 32 12.40 -3.16 11.76
CA GLN A 32 12.10 -4.59 11.71
C GLN A 32 10.60 -4.89 11.77
N LYS A 33 9.83 -4.10 12.52
CA LYS A 33 8.36 -4.18 12.55
C LYS A 33 7.78 -3.82 11.18
N VAL A 34 8.21 -2.71 10.59
CA VAL A 34 7.77 -2.32 9.24
C VAL A 34 8.11 -3.39 8.21
N TYR A 35 9.33 -3.94 8.26
CA TYR A 35 9.74 -5.03 7.38
C TYR A 35 8.83 -6.26 7.54
N ALA A 36 8.59 -6.71 8.78
CA ALA A 36 7.71 -7.84 9.05
C ALA A 36 6.24 -7.57 8.67
N LEU A 37 5.78 -6.33 8.69
CA LEU A 37 4.41 -5.99 8.30
C LEU A 37 4.22 -6.09 6.78
N LEU A 38 5.23 -5.68 6.01
CA LEU A 38 5.15 -5.53 4.54
C LEU A 38 5.75 -6.71 3.77
N HIS A 39 6.49 -7.61 4.42
CA HIS A 39 7.08 -8.79 3.80
C HIS A 39 6.65 -10.07 4.50
N ALA A 40 6.59 -11.16 3.75
CA ALA A 40 6.34 -12.49 4.28
C ALA A 40 7.58 -12.98 5.05
N THR A 41 7.53 -12.84 6.37
CA THR A 41 8.59 -13.26 7.30
C THR A 41 7.99 -14.14 8.40
N PRO A 42 8.83 -14.89 9.15
CA PRO A 42 8.36 -15.61 10.33
C PRO A 42 7.65 -14.71 11.34
N TYR A 43 7.94 -13.40 11.39
CA TYR A 43 7.41 -12.45 12.37
C TYR A 43 6.13 -11.73 11.93
N SER A 44 5.74 -11.87 10.66
CA SER A 44 4.62 -11.16 10.04
C SER A 44 3.26 -11.66 10.50
N GLY A 45 3.13 -12.97 10.67
CA GLY A 45 1.87 -13.59 11.04
C GLY A 45 0.74 -13.35 10.04
N PRO A 46 -0.53 -13.48 10.46
CA PRO A 46 -1.68 -13.26 9.59
C PRO A 46 -1.91 -11.79 9.23
N LEU A 47 -1.32 -10.83 9.96
CA LEU A 47 -1.55 -9.40 9.73
C LEU A 47 -1.04 -8.95 8.36
N HIS A 48 0.15 -9.41 7.97
CA HIS A 48 0.72 -9.11 6.65
C HIS A 48 -0.22 -9.48 5.50
N ARG A 49 -0.92 -10.62 5.58
CA ARG A 49 -1.89 -11.02 4.55
C ARG A 49 -3.08 -10.05 4.42
N TYR A 50 -3.55 -9.48 5.54
CA TYR A 50 -4.62 -8.48 5.48
C TYR A 50 -4.14 -7.18 4.85
N ILE A 51 -2.89 -6.76 5.13
CA ILE A 51 -2.28 -5.59 4.51
C ILE A 51 -2.10 -5.80 3.01
N ASP A 52 -1.55 -6.95 2.60
CA ASP A 52 -1.39 -7.28 1.17
C ASP A 52 -2.74 -7.30 0.44
N GLN A 53 -3.77 -7.92 1.03
CA GLN A 53 -5.13 -7.94 0.46
C GLN A 53 -5.74 -6.55 0.37
N LEU A 54 -5.50 -5.69 1.37
CA LEU A 54 -5.94 -4.30 1.36
C LEU A 54 -5.27 -3.53 0.21
N ILE A 55 -3.95 -3.64 0.05
CA ILE A 55 -3.20 -2.94 -1.00
C ILE A 55 -3.67 -3.40 -2.38
N ILE A 56 -3.72 -4.71 -2.62
CA ILE A 56 -4.20 -5.28 -3.89
C ILE A 56 -5.64 -4.85 -4.17
N GLY A 57 -6.51 -4.89 -3.16
CA GLY A 57 -7.90 -4.44 -3.29
C GLY A 57 -7.99 -2.96 -3.66
N SER A 58 -7.20 -2.10 -3.02
CA SER A 58 -7.14 -0.67 -3.33
C SER A 58 -6.65 -0.39 -4.76
N VAL A 59 -5.70 -1.17 -5.28
CA VAL A 59 -5.24 -1.03 -6.67
C VAL A 59 -6.38 -1.35 -7.65
N LEU A 60 -7.11 -2.43 -7.41
CA LEU A 60 -8.25 -2.81 -8.25
C LEU A 60 -9.35 -1.74 -8.24
N VAL A 61 -9.68 -1.23 -7.05
CA VAL A 61 -10.66 -0.14 -6.90
C VAL A 61 -10.19 1.11 -7.65
N SER A 62 -8.93 1.50 -7.51
CA SER A 62 -8.35 2.64 -8.21
C SER A 62 -8.46 2.51 -9.74
N VAL A 63 -8.11 1.36 -10.31
CA VAL A 63 -8.24 1.10 -11.76
C VAL A 63 -9.70 1.21 -12.22
N VAL A 64 -10.64 0.66 -11.45
CA VAL A 64 -12.07 0.77 -11.75
C VAL A 64 -12.52 2.23 -11.72
N CYS A 65 -12.10 3.01 -10.71
CA CYS A 65 -12.42 4.43 -10.62
C CYS A 65 -11.92 5.20 -11.85
N ILE A 66 -10.66 5.00 -12.25
CA ILE A 66 -10.09 5.65 -13.44
C ILE A 66 -10.91 5.33 -14.70
N VAL A 67 -11.32 4.07 -14.87
CA VAL A 67 -12.16 3.68 -16.02
C VAL A 67 -13.53 4.34 -15.96
N LEU A 68 -14.18 4.36 -14.79
CA LEU A 68 -15.50 4.98 -14.62
C LEU A 68 -15.46 6.49 -14.82
N GLU A 69 -14.36 7.13 -14.44
CA GLU A 69 -14.15 8.57 -14.62
C GLU A 69 -14.10 8.97 -16.10
N THR A 70 -13.74 8.06 -17.01
CA THR A 70 -13.76 8.34 -18.46
C THR A 70 -15.17 8.55 -19.02
N VAL A 71 -16.22 8.17 -18.28
CA VAL A 71 -17.62 8.33 -18.71
C VAL A 71 -18.17 9.69 -18.24
N PRO A 72 -18.49 10.64 -19.13
CA PRO A 72 -18.85 12.01 -18.74
C PRO A 72 -20.06 12.07 -17.78
N ALA A 73 -21.05 11.21 -17.99
CA ALA A 73 -22.25 11.15 -17.13
C ALA A 73 -21.93 10.69 -15.70
N ILE A 74 -20.97 9.78 -15.53
CA ILE A 74 -20.54 9.29 -14.21
C ILE A 74 -19.62 10.31 -13.56
N HIS A 75 -18.65 10.83 -14.32
CA HIS A 75 -17.73 11.87 -13.83
C HIS A 75 -18.48 13.09 -13.30
N ALA A 76 -19.48 13.60 -14.02
CA ALA A 76 -20.25 14.76 -13.58
C ALA A 76 -21.00 14.54 -12.26
N LEU A 77 -21.36 13.30 -11.92
CA LEU A 77 -22.07 12.94 -10.70
C LEU A 77 -21.13 12.64 -9.52
N PHE A 78 -19.98 12.04 -9.78
CA PHE A 78 -19.08 11.49 -8.75
C PHE A 78 -17.68 12.12 -8.72
N LYS A 79 -17.52 13.30 -9.32
CA LYS A 79 -16.22 13.98 -9.44
C LYS A 79 -15.49 14.08 -8.10
N TYR A 80 -16.19 14.51 -7.05
CA TYR A 80 -15.60 14.71 -5.73
C TYR A 80 -15.18 13.37 -5.09
N GLU A 81 -16.01 12.35 -5.23
CA GLU A 81 -15.74 11.01 -4.71
C GLU A 81 -14.53 10.38 -5.40
N PHE A 82 -14.38 10.55 -6.71
CA PHE A 82 -13.19 10.11 -7.44
C PHE A 82 -11.93 10.83 -6.98
N GLU A 83 -11.98 12.17 -6.81
CA GLU A 83 -10.84 12.95 -6.30
C GLU A 83 -10.42 12.49 -4.89
N VAL A 84 -11.38 12.28 -3.99
CA VAL A 84 -11.10 11.78 -2.63
C VAL A 84 -10.48 10.38 -2.67
N LEU A 85 -11.00 9.48 -3.50
CA LEU A 85 -10.45 8.14 -3.67
C LEU A 85 -9.04 8.16 -4.28
N GLU A 86 -8.80 9.02 -5.25
CA GLU A 86 -7.49 9.21 -5.86
C GLU A 86 -6.46 9.68 -4.83
N ILE A 87 -6.76 10.74 -4.07
CA ILE A 87 -5.88 11.26 -3.01
C ILE A 87 -5.62 10.19 -1.93
N ALA A 88 -6.66 9.45 -1.53
CA ALA A 88 -6.55 8.42 -0.51
C ALA A 88 -5.68 7.24 -0.97
N THR A 89 -5.89 6.74 -2.19
CA THR A 89 -5.11 5.62 -2.76
C THR A 89 -3.67 6.04 -3.05
N PHE A 90 -3.46 7.24 -3.61
CA PHE A 90 -2.14 7.84 -3.78
C PHE A 90 -1.37 7.93 -2.46
N SER A 91 -2.01 8.45 -1.41
CA SER A 91 -1.40 8.57 -0.08
C SER A 91 -1.03 7.20 0.51
N LEU A 92 -1.94 6.22 0.38
CA LEU A 92 -1.73 4.85 0.85
C LEU A 92 -0.50 4.22 0.18
N PHE A 93 -0.43 4.26 -1.15
CA PHE A 93 0.67 3.65 -1.91
C PHE A 93 1.99 4.41 -1.71
N THR A 94 1.95 5.74 -1.56
CA THR A 94 3.16 6.52 -1.27
C THR A 94 3.75 6.15 0.09
N VAL A 95 2.91 6.04 1.14
CA VAL A 95 3.35 5.61 2.47
C VAL A 95 3.91 4.18 2.42
N GLU A 96 3.24 3.28 1.70
CA GLU A 96 3.67 1.90 1.54
C GLU A 96 5.03 1.79 0.81
N TYR A 97 5.19 2.51 -0.30
CA TYR A 97 6.44 2.55 -1.08
C TYR A 97 7.61 3.05 -0.23
N LEU A 98 7.43 4.16 0.49
CA LEU A 98 8.45 4.71 1.38
C LEU A 98 8.76 3.76 2.55
N ALA A 99 7.75 3.11 3.11
CA ALA A 99 7.91 2.15 4.19
C ALA A 99 8.70 0.91 3.73
N ARG A 100 8.43 0.39 2.52
CA ARG A 100 9.21 -0.69 1.92
C ARG A 100 10.66 -0.27 1.66
N ALA A 101 10.88 0.91 1.08
CA ALA A 101 12.22 1.44 0.83
C ALA A 101 13.02 1.61 2.14
N TYR A 102 12.38 2.12 3.20
CA TYR A 102 12.99 2.27 4.53
C TYR A 102 13.35 0.93 5.17
N ALA A 103 12.47 -0.06 5.06
CA ALA A 103 12.61 -1.37 5.66
C ALA A 103 13.50 -2.34 4.86
N SER A 104 13.79 -2.03 3.59
CA SER A 104 14.56 -2.89 2.67
C SER A 104 15.91 -3.35 3.23
N CYS A 105 16.57 -2.54 4.06
CA CYS A 105 17.85 -2.88 4.71
C CYS A 105 17.81 -4.10 5.64
N GLU A 106 16.64 -4.59 6.02
CA GLU A 106 16.50 -5.84 6.79
C GLU A 106 16.61 -7.09 5.90
N SER A 107 16.56 -6.94 4.57
CA SER A 107 16.82 -8.03 3.63
C SER A 107 18.33 -8.19 3.39
N PRO A 108 18.87 -9.43 3.38
CA PRO A 108 20.28 -9.68 3.07
C PRO A 108 20.72 -9.12 1.71
N GLN A 109 19.81 -8.98 0.76
CA GLN A 109 20.11 -8.48 -0.59
C GLN A 109 20.33 -6.95 -0.65
N TYR A 110 19.84 -6.23 0.36
CA TYR A 110 19.81 -4.76 0.43
C TYR A 110 20.37 -4.23 1.76
N SER A 111 21.25 -4.98 2.43
CA SER A 111 21.74 -4.70 3.78
C SER A 111 22.49 -3.37 3.93
N ASP A 112 23.10 -2.87 2.85
CA ASP A 112 23.81 -1.60 2.85
C ASP A 112 22.85 -0.42 3.13
N PRO A 113 23.15 0.47 4.10
CA PRO A 113 22.23 1.54 4.50
C PRO A 113 21.84 2.52 3.39
N VAL A 114 22.75 2.78 2.44
CA VAL A 114 22.53 3.72 1.33
C VAL A 114 22.44 2.98 0.00
N LYS A 115 23.47 2.19 -0.32
CA LYS A 115 23.52 1.43 -1.59
C LYS A 115 22.40 0.40 -1.68
N GLY A 116 22.04 -0.25 -0.57
CA GLY A 116 20.96 -1.23 -0.53
C GLY A 116 19.61 -0.60 -0.81
N ARG A 117 19.34 0.59 -0.24
CA ARG A 117 18.11 1.34 -0.52
C ARG A 117 18.01 1.77 -1.97
N LEU A 118 19.08 2.35 -2.53
CA LEU A 118 19.10 2.73 -3.95
C LEU A 118 18.88 1.53 -4.87
N LYS A 119 19.52 0.40 -4.55
CA LYS A 119 19.34 -0.86 -5.28
C LYS A 119 17.89 -1.39 -5.16
N TYR A 120 17.24 -1.20 -4.02
CA TYR A 120 15.84 -1.56 -3.83
C TYR A 120 14.91 -0.67 -4.68
N LEU A 121 15.14 0.65 -4.71
CA LEU A 121 14.30 1.60 -5.46
C LEU A 121 14.28 1.32 -6.97
N VAL A 122 15.35 0.71 -7.51
CA VAL A 122 15.46 0.33 -8.93
C VAL A 122 14.97 -1.12 -9.18
N SER A 123 14.54 -1.84 -8.14
CA SER A 123 14.00 -3.19 -8.30
C SER A 123 12.64 -3.17 -8.99
N ILE A 124 12.34 -4.24 -9.74
CA ILE A 124 11.06 -4.36 -10.46
C ILE A 124 9.84 -4.13 -9.56
N PRO A 125 9.73 -4.72 -8.34
CA PRO A 125 8.60 -4.47 -7.45
C PRO A 125 8.47 -2.99 -7.06
N ALA A 126 9.59 -2.35 -6.71
CA ALA A 126 9.59 -0.93 -6.33
C ALA A 126 9.21 -0.02 -7.51
N LEU A 127 9.63 -0.37 -8.74
CA LEU A 127 9.24 0.36 -9.95
C LEU A 127 7.74 0.22 -10.25
N ILE A 128 7.14 -0.94 -9.99
CA ILE A 128 5.69 -1.14 -10.13
C ILE A 128 4.92 -0.25 -9.15
N ASP A 129 5.35 -0.21 -7.88
CA ASP A 129 4.76 0.67 -6.88
C ASP A 129 4.89 2.15 -7.29
N LEU A 130 6.08 2.54 -7.81
CA LEU A 130 6.33 3.91 -8.28
C LEU A 130 5.43 4.29 -9.47
N VAL A 131 5.28 3.41 -10.44
CA VAL A 131 4.39 3.64 -11.60
C VAL A 131 2.94 3.74 -11.16
N SER A 132 2.54 3.05 -10.09
CA SER A 132 1.18 3.09 -9.56
C SER A 132 0.81 4.43 -8.92
N ILE A 133 1.78 5.20 -8.39
CA ILE A 133 1.57 6.54 -7.83
C ILE A 133 1.87 7.67 -8.82
N LEU A 134 2.52 7.35 -9.94
CA LEU A 134 3.00 8.33 -10.92
C LEU A 134 1.89 9.16 -11.60
N PRO A 135 0.72 8.61 -11.99
CA PRO A 135 -0.32 9.38 -12.68
C PRO A 135 -0.76 10.62 -11.90
N TYR A 136 -0.96 10.49 -10.58
CA TYR A 136 -1.33 11.61 -9.72
C TYR A 136 -0.21 12.66 -9.64
N PHE A 137 1.05 12.23 -9.48
CA PHE A 137 2.20 13.13 -9.52
C PHE A 137 2.30 13.91 -10.83
N LEU A 138 2.06 13.25 -11.96
CA LEU A 138 2.06 13.89 -13.28
C LEU A 138 0.90 14.89 -13.40
N GLY A 139 -0.30 14.54 -12.93
CA GLY A 139 -1.44 15.46 -12.90
C GLY A 139 -1.13 16.73 -12.11
N LEU A 140 -0.59 16.59 -10.89
CA LEU A 140 -0.17 17.73 -10.07
C LEU A 140 0.89 18.60 -10.75
N TRP A 141 1.92 17.95 -11.33
CA TRP A 141 3.00 18.64 -12.02
C TRP A 141 2.46 19.39 -13.25
N LEU A 142 1.70 18.71 -14.12
CA LEU A 142 1.12 19.33 -15.31
C LEU A 142 0.21 20.49 -14.96
N ASN A 143 -0.65 20.38 -13.95
CA ASN A 143 -1.53 21.46 -13.53
C ASN A 143 -0.73 22.70 -13.10
N GLN A 144 0.33 22.55 -12.30
CA GLN A 144 1.16 23.70 -11.91
C GLN A 144 1.87 24.38 -13.09
N PHE A 145 2.38 23.59 -14.04
CA PHE A 145 3.12 24.13 -15.19
C PHE A 145 2.23 24.65 -16.32
N MET A 146 1.00 24.15 -16.45
CA MET A 146 0.08 24.51 -17.52
C MET A 146 -0.91 25.62 -17.12
N ASP A 147 -1.35 25.69 -15.85
CA ASP A 147 -2.24 26.77 -15.37
C ASP A 147 -1.53 28.11 -15.09
N THR A 148 -0.22 28.19 -15.29
CA THR A 148 0.56 29.45 -15.15
C THR A 148 0.72 30.23 -16.45
N ARG A 149 -0.10 29.95 -17.48
CA ARG A 149 -0.16 30.71 -18.74
C ARG A 149 -1.56 31.16 -19.11
#